data_AF-A0A554LXK4-F1
#
_entry.id   AF-A0A554LXK4-F1
#
_cell.length_a   1.000
_cell.length_b   1.000
_cell.length_c   1.000
_cell.angle_alpha   90.00
_cell.angle_beta   90.00
_cell.angle_gamma   90.00
#
_symmetry.space_group_name_H-M   'P 1'
#
loop_
_entity.id
_entity.type
_entity.pdbx_description
1 polymer ?
#
loop_
_entity_poly.entity_id
_entity_poly.type
_entity_poly.pdbx_seq_one_letter_code
_entity_poly.pdbx_strand_id
1 'polypeptide(L)'
;MQPNVITETLKTFIAFRTIAGNRAQKDACLDWISQSFLTESDVAIETGECADCPFLLIVNPSAPWLWFAHTDVVPGRDDQFTLQCSGDRLLGRGVKDMKGAALPFLLAYRDTCRSEGVPPVSILISTDEETGGKTIPTLLQKGLKTPIAFTPDTGSSPGIVTEHKGAVWLVLTSNSASYGRSAEYRQSLPPRYGSGLEDDRECHGTFRK
;
A
#
# COMPACT_ATOMS: atom_id res chain seq x y z
N MET A 1 -25.47 -11.26 17.02
CA MET A 1 -24.20 -11.94 16.72
C MET A 1 -23.14 -11.21 17.52
N GLN A 2 -22.41 -11.89 18.42
CA GLN A 2 -21.30 -11.23 19.13
C GLN A 2 -20.34 -10.68 18.06
N PRO A 3 -19.84 -9.43 18.17
CA PRO A 3 -18.86 -8.92 17.23
C PRO A 3 -17.63 -9.83 17.28
N ASN A 4 -17.34 -10.55 16.19
CA ASN A 4 -16.11 -11.31 16.08
C ASN A 4 -14.96 -10.29 16.07
N VAL A 5 -13.90 -10.55 16.84
CA VAL A 5 -12.69 -9.72 16.93
C VAL A 5 -12.17 -9.26 15.56
N ILE A 6 -12.32 -10.11 14.53
CA ILE A 6 -11.95 -9.79 13.15
C ILE A 6 -12.73 -8.58 12.63
N THR A 7 -14.05 -8.56 12.79
CA THR A 7 -14.92 -7.48 12.29
C THR A 7 -14.64 -6.16 12.99
N GLU A 8 -14.46 -6.17 14.32
CA GLU A 8 -14.14 -4.95 15.08
C GLU A 8 -12.74 -4.43 14.75
N THR A 9 -11.76 -5.33 14.61
CA THR A 9 -10.40 -4.93 14.22
C THR A 9 -10.38 -4.37 12.79
N LEU A 10 -11.11 -4.99 11.87
CA LEU A 10 -11.24 -4.49 10.51
C LEU A 10 -11.95 -3.13 10.47
N LYS A 11 -12.96 -2.93 11.31
CA LYS A 11 -13.66 -1.64 11.41
C LYS A 11 -12.69 -0.50 11.76
N THR A 12 -11.81 -0.72 12.73
CA THR A 12 -10.73 0.24 13.05
C THR A 12 -9.78 0.42 11.87
N PHE A 13 -9.36 -0.66 11.23
CA PHE A 13 -8.40 -0.60 10.13
C PHE A 13 -8.94 0.19 8.91
N ILE A 14 -10.23 -0.01 8.58
CA ILE A 14 -10.93 0.71 7.49
C ILE A 14 -11.14 2.19 7.81
N ALA A 15 -11.23 2.56 9.09
CA ALA A 15 -11.43 3.95 9.50
C ALA A 15 -10.24 4.86 9.16
N PHE A 16 -9.02 4.31 9.04
CA PHE A 16 -7.86 5.09 8.62
C PHE A 16 -8.00 5.51 7.14
N ARG A 17 -8.13 6.82 6.90
CA ARG A 17 -8.26 7.40 5.56
C ARG A 17 -6.90 7.60 4.90
N THR A 18 -6.19 6.49 4.67
CA THR A 18 -4.83 6.39 4.12
C THR A 18 -4.75 6.70 2.62
N ILE A 19 -5.46 7.73 2.17
CA ILE A 19 -5.45 8.18 0.78
C ILE A 19 -4.20 8.99 0.45
N ALA A 20 -3.92 9.18 -0.85
CA ALA A 20 -2.86 10.06 -1.32
C ALA A 20 -2.97 11.47 -0.70
N GLY A 21 -1.84 12.02 -0.25
CA GLY A 21 -1.76 13.34 0.40
C GLY A 21 -2.17 13.38 1.88
N ASN A 22 -2.68 12.28 2.46
CA ASN A 22 -3.09 12.25 3.87
C ASN A 22 -2.05 11.57 4.77
N ARG A 23 -0.89 12.22 4.93
CA ARG A 23 0.25 11.69 5.71
C ARG A 23 -0.14 11.32 7.15
N ALA A 24 -0.87 12.19 7.84
CA ALA A 24 -1.27 11.95 9.23
C ALA A 24 -2.07 10.64 9.41
N GLN A 25 -2.94 10.28 8.45
CA GLN A 25 -3.66 9.01 8.50
C GLN A 25 -2.78 7.81 8.17
N LYS A 26 -1.78 7.97 7.30
CA LYS A 26 -0.79 6.92 7.00
C LYS A 26 0.08 6.61 8.23
N ASP A 27 0.61 7.64 8.87
CA ASP A 27 1.38 7.49 10.12
C ASP A 27 0.53 6.82 11.22
N ALA A 28 -0.67 7.37 11.49
CA ALA A 28 -1.56 6.82 12.51
C ALA A 28 -1.94 5.35 12.24
N CYS A 29 -2.09 4.96 10.97
CA CYS A 29 -2.37 3.58 10.60
C CYS A 29 -1.17 2.66 10.87
N LEU A 30 0.06 3.07 10.53
CA LEU A 30 1.27 2.29 10.79
C LEU A 30 1.56 2.19 12.29
N ASP A 31 1.37 3.27 13.04
CA ASP A 31 1.49 3.28 14.50
C ASP A 31 0.50 2.31 15.14
N TRP A 32 -0.76 2.34 14.69
CA TRP A 32 -1.78 1.41 15.15
C TRP A 32 -1.42 -0.05 14.83
N ILE A 33 -0.88 -0.33 13.64
CA ILE A 33 -0.42 -1.68 13.27
C ILE A 33 0.71 -2.13 14.21
N SER A 34 1.72 -1.28 14.40
CA SER A 34 2.86 -1.54 15.27
C SER A 34 2.40 -1.90 16.69
N GLN A 35 1.56 -1.05 17.28
CA GLN A 35 1.05 -1.21 18.64
C GLN A 35 0.08 -2.38 18.82
N SER A 36 -0.68 -2.74 17.79
CA SER A 36 -1.74 -3.75 17.91
C SER A 36 -1.28 -5.17 17.59
N PHE A 37 -0.26 -5.33 16.74
CA PHE A 37 0.12 -6.63 16.19
C PHE A 37 1.60 -6.97 16.34
N LEU A 38 2.48 -5.99 16.47
CA LEU A 38 3.93 -6.22 16.35
C LEU A 38 4.67 -6.12 17.70
N THR A 39 4.00 -5.67 18.77
CA THR A 39 4.62 -5.48 20.10
C THR A 39 5.11 -6.77 20.76
N GLU A 40 4.56 -7.92 20.37
CA GLU A 40 4.94 -9.24 20.91
C GLU A 40 6.19 -9.81 20.21
N SER A 41 6.65 -9.16 19.13
CA SER A 41 7.88 -9.53 18.46
C SER A 41 9.08 -8.89 19.16
N ASP A 42 10.15 -9.66 19.33
CA ASP A 42 11.44 -9.16 19.79
C ASP A 42 12.33 -8.66 18.63
N VAL A 43 11.85 -8.75 17.40
CA VAL A 43 12.56 -8.24 16.21
C VAL A 43 12.30 -6.75 16.07
N ALA A 44 13.38 -5.99 15.81
CA ALA A 44 13.29 -4.54 15.66
C ALA A 44 12.36 -4.15 14.50
N ILE A 45 11.49 -3.19 14.79
CA ILE A 45 10.64 -2.53 13.80
C ILE A 45 11.41 -1.33 13.26
N GLU A 46 11.75 -1.36 11.99
CA GLU A 46 12.29 -0.22 11.26
C GLU A 46 11.16 0.58 10.63
N THR A 47 11.18 1.90 10.80
CA THR A 47 10.29 2.82 10.10
C THR A 47 11.12 3.71 9.19
N GLY A 48 10.59 4.03 8.02
CA GLY A 48 11.20 4.99 7.11
C GLY A 48 10.17 5.63 6.20
N GLU A 49 10.65 6.40 5.23
CA GLU A 49 9.78 7.01 4.22
C GLU A 49 10.43 7.03 2.84
N CYS A 50 9.58 7.02 1.82
CA CYS A 50 9.94 7.20 0.43
C CYS A 50 8.93 8.16 -0.21
N ALA A 51 9.39 9.28 -0.80
CA ALA A 51 8.52 10.27 -1.45
C ALA A 51 7.29 10.66 -0.60
N ASP A 52 7.53 11.08 0.64
CA ASP A 52 6.52 11.45 1.65
C ASP A 52 5.58 10.32 2.10
N CYS A 53 5.82 9.08 1.68
CA CYS A 53 5.04 7.92 2.06
C CYS A 53 5.80 7.09 3.11
N PRO A 54 5.30 7.01 4.35
CA PRO A 54 5.94 6.23 5.40
C PRO A 54 5.77 4.72 5.15
N PHE A 55 6.67 3.92 5.68
CA PHE A 55 6.58 2.46 5.66
C PHE A 55 7.08 1.88 6.98
N LEU A 56 6.68 0.63 7.23
CA LEU A 56 7.14 -0.20 8.34
C LEU A 56 7.82 -1.46 7.79
N LEU A 57 8.98 -1.80 8.33
CA LEU A 57 9.78 -2.96 7.94
C LEU A 57 10.24 -3.75 9.17
N ILE A 58 10.03 -5.05 9.16
CA ILE A 58 10.66 -6.01 10.07
C ILE A 58 11.56 -6.90 9.22
N VAL A 59 12.86 -6.87 9.45
CA VAL A 59 13.81 -7.80 8.85
C VAL A 59 14.15 -8.87 9.86
N ASN A 60 13.55 -10.05 9.71
CA ASN A 60 13.91 -11.20 10.54
C ASN A 60 15.09 -11.94 9.89
N PRO A 61 16.27 -12.01 10.55
CA PRO A 61 17.48 -12.62 9.96
C PRO A 61 17.33 -14.10 9.62
N SER A 62 16.40 -14.80 10.27
CA SER A 62 16.12 -16.22 10.05
C SER A 62 14.98 -16.47 9.06
N ALA A 63 14.37 -15.42 8.50
CA ALA A 63 13.23 -15.56 7.62
C ALA A 63 13.62 -15.94 6.18
N PRO A 64 13.08 -17.04 5.62
CA PRO A 64 13.24 -17.38 4.21
C PRO A 64 12.26 -16.61 3.30
N TRP A 65 11.27 -15.92 3.87
CA TRP A 65 10.23 -15.21 3.14
C TRP A 65 9.95 -13.82 3.70
N LEU A 66 9.48 -12.94 2.80
CA LEU A 66 8.96 -11.61 3.08
C LEU A 66 7.46 -11.62 2.79
N TRP A 67 6.65 -11.36 3.80
CA TRP A 67 5.27 -10.96 3.60
C TRP A 67 5.24 -9.45 3.41
N PHE A 68 4.59 -8.98 2.34
CA PHE A 68 4.37 -7.55 2.14
C PHE A 68 2.91 -7.23 1.86
N ALA A 69 2.50 -6.04 2.27
CA ALA A 69 1.17 -5.49 2.03
C ALA A 69 1.26 -3.96 1.94
N HIS A 70 0.23 -3.34 1.37
CA HIS A 70 0.05 -1.89 1.42
C HIS A 70 -1.18 -1.52 2.25
N THR A 71 -1.16 -0.31 2.80
CA THR A 71 -2.27 0.21 3.62
C THR A 71 -2.89 1.47 3.05
N ASP A 72 -2.24 2.10 2.06
CA ASP A 72 -2.87 3.15 1.29
C ASP A 72 -4.01 2.60 0.44
N VAL A 73 -4.95 3.48 0.15
CA VAL A 73 -6.18 3.14 -0.57
C VAL A 73 -6.51 4.27 -1.54
N VAL A 74 -7.12 3.96 -2.68
CA VAL A 74 -7.65 5.01 -3.56
C VAL A 74 -8.70 5.91 -2.87
N PRO A 75 -8.93 7.14 -3.37
CA PRO A 75 -9.98 8.02 -2.87
C PRO A 75 -11.36 7.36 -2.78
N GLY A 76 -12.16 7.82 -1.83
CA GLY A 76 -13.51 7.34 -1.57
C GLY A 76 -14.34 8.39 -0.86
N ARG A 77 -15.66 8.18 -0.84
CA ARG A 77 -16.60 8.98 -0.05
C ARG A 77 -16.41 8.71 1.44
N ASP A 78 -16.81 9.67 2.26
CA ASP A 78 -16.67 9.60 3.71
C ASP A 78 -17.32 8.37 4.34
N ASP A 79 -18.48 7.94 3.83
CA ASP A 79 -19.20 6.75 4.29
C ASP A 79 -18.45 5.45 4.04
N GLN A 80 -17.56 5.41 3.04
CA GLN A 80 -16.79 4.22 2.69
C GLN A 80 -15.67 3.92 3.70
N PHE A 81 -15.29 4.89 4.53
CA PHE A 81 -14.33 4.67 5.63
C PHE A 81 -15.02 4.24 6.94
N THR A 82 -16.33 3.94 6.88
CA THR A 82 -17.05 3.26 7.95
C THR A 82 -17.41 1.87 7.47
N LEU A 83 -16.89 0.82 8.12
CA LEU A 83 -17.18 -0.55 7.74
C LEU A 83 -18.69 -0.85 7.90
N GLN A 84 -19.33 -1.29 6.82
CA GLN A 84 -20.74 -1.70 6.82
C GLN A 84 -20.87 -3.21 6.66
N CYS A 85 -21.79 -3.82 7.40
CA CYS A 85 -22.15 -5.22 7.24
C CYS A 85 -23.44 -5.30 6.41
N SER A 86 -23.39 -5.97 5.26
CA SER A 86 -24.53 -6.19 4.37
C SER A 86 -24.67 -7.68 4.09
N GLY A 87 -25.49 -8.36 4.89
CA GLY A 87 -25.63 -9.82 4.82
C GLY A 87 -24.31 -10.51 5.20
N ASP A 88 -23.77 -11.28 4.27
CA ASP A 88 -22.49 -11.99 4.37
C ASP A 88 -21.29 -11.16 3.90
N ARG A 89 -21.52 -9.90 3.50
CA ARG A 89 -20.48 -9.02 2.94
C ARG A 89 -20.10 -7.91 3.93
N LEU A 90 -18.80 -7.64 3.97
CA LEU A 90 -18.23 -6.46 4.59
C LEU A 90 -17.93 -5.43 3.48
N LEU A 91 -18.43 -4.21 3.65
CA LEU A 91 -18.32 -3.13 2.68
C LEU A 91 -17.53 -1.97 3.29
N GLY A 92 -16.51 -1.51 2.58
CA GLY A 92 -15.66 -0.39 3.01
C GLY A 92 -14.47 -0.21 2.08
N ARG A 93 -13.92 1.00 2.03
CA ARG A 93 -12.70 1.34 1.31
C ARG A 93 -11.52 0.65 1.98
N GLY A 94 -10.81 -0.20 1.26
CA GLY A 94 -9.72 -1.00 1.83
C GLY A 94 -10.10 -2.44 2.17
N VAL A 95 -11.40 -2.79 2.19
CA VAL A 95 -11.81 -4.15 2.61
C VAL A 95 -11.26 -5.21 1.67
N LYS A 96 -11.41 -5.03 0.35
CA LYS A 96 -10.84 -5.94 -0.62
C LYS A 96 -9.36 -5.65 -0.89
N ASP A 97 -9.04 -4.37 -1.00
CA ASP A 97 -7.78 -3.87 -1.55
C ASP A 97 -7.15 -2.82 -0.62
N MET A 98 -6.21 -3.20 0.26
CA MET A 98 -5.95 -4.60 0.64
C MET A 98 -5.96 -4.85 2.16
N LYS A 99 -6.48 -3.91 2.96
CA LYS A 99 -6.51 -3.98 4.43
C LYS A 99 -7.21 -5.22 4.97
N GLY A 100 -8.32 -5.63 4.34
CA GLY A 100 -9.03 -6.85 4.76
C GLY A 100 -8.24 -8.14 4.48
N ALA A 101 -7.42 -8.16 3.42
CA ALA A 101 -6.51 -9.26 3.14
C ALA A 101 -5.26 -9.24 4.01
N ALA A 102 -4.79 -8.06 4.43
CA ALA A 102 -3.64 -7.91 5.32
C ALA A 102 -3.96 -8.30 6.79
N LEU A 103 -5.17 -8.01 7.27
CA LEU A 103 -5.55 -8.19 8.67
C LEU A 103 -5.35 -9.64 9.20
N PRO A 104 -5.76 -10.70 8.49
CA PRO A 104 -5.53 -12.07 8.95
C PRO A 104 -4.05 -12.41 9.16
N PHE A 105 -3.15 -11.88 8.33
CA PHE A 105 -1.70 -12.09 8.48
C PHE A 105 -1.13 -11.35 9.69
N LEU A 106 -1.60 -10.12 9.95
CA LEU A 106 -1.25 -9.38 11.17
C LEU A 106 -1.71 -10.11 12.44
N LEU A 107 -2.94 -10.62 12.44
CA LEU A 107 -3.47 -11.41 13.55
C LEU A 107 -2.68 -12.70 13.75
N ALA A 108 -2.39 -13.43 12.67
CA ALA A 108 -1.60 -14.65 12.72
C ALA A 108 -0.18 -14.38 13.27
N TYR A 109 0.51 -13.35 12.78
CA TYR A 109 1.83 -12.99 13.28
C TYR A 109 1.82 -12.70 14.78
N ARG A 110 0.90 -11.84 15.24
CA ARG A 110 0.74 -11.51 16.66
C ARG A 110 0.47 -12.74 17.51
N ASP A 111 -0.47 -13.57 17.08
CA ASP A 111 -0.93 -14.71 17.87
C ASP A 111 0.16 -15.80 17.91
N THR A 112 0.88 -16.03 16.80
CA THR A 112 2.05 -16.92 16.78
C THR A 112 3.18 -16.40 17.69
N CYS A 113 3.50 -15.10 17.67
CA CYS A 113 4.47 -14.53 18.61
C CYS A 113 4.11 -14.82 20.08
N ARG A 114 2.82 -14.77 20.42
CA ARG A 114 2.33 -15.03 21.78
C ARG A 114 2.36 -16.50 22.19
N SER A 115 2.09 -17.43 21.28
CA SER A 115 1.92 -18.85 21.60
C SER A 115 3.14 -19.72 21.29
N GLU A 116 3.87 -19.40 20.22
CA GLU A 116 4.90 -20.27 19.62
C GLU A 116 6.26 -19.55 19.47
N GLY A 117 6.30 -18.24 19.69
CA GLY A 117 7.49 -17.40 19.48
C GLY A 117 7.50 -16.74 18.10
N VAL A 118 8.53 -15.93 17.82
CA VAL A 118 8.55 -15.13 16.59
C VAL A 118 8.68 -16.02 15.35
N PRO A 119 7.69 -16.01 14.44
CA PRO A 119 7.77 -16.79 13.22
C PRO A 119 8.88 -16.27 12.30
N PRO A 120 9.54 -17.13 11.51
CA PRO A 120 10.62 -16.74 10.61
C PRO A 120 10.07 -16.03 9.37
N VAL A 121 9.47 -14.85 9.53
CA VAL A 121 8.93 -14.02 8.45
C VAL A 121 9.39 -12.58 8.61
N SER A 122 9.86 -11.99 7.51
CA SER A 122 10.06 -10.55 7.41
C SER A 122 8.74 -9.90 6.96
N ILE A 123 8.49 -8.67 7.40
CA ILE A 123 7.24 -7.96 7.12
C ILE A 123 7.55 -6.60 6.51
N LEU A 124 6.90 -6.24 5.40
CA LEU A 124 6.92 -4.89 4.84
C LEU A 124 5.49 -4.37 4.67
N ILE A 125 5.19 -3.23 5.31
CA ILE A 125 3.93 -2.52 5.12
C ILE A 125 4.22 -1.16 4.47
N SER A 126 3.82 -0.99 3.21
CA SER A 126 3.95 0.28 2.47
C SER A 126 2.67 1.12 2.51
N THR A 127 2.78 2.38 2.08
CA THR A 127 1.67 3.34 2.02
C THR A 127 1.63 4.09 0.68
N ASP A 128 2.15 3.50 -0.39
CA ASP A 128 2.29 4.16 -1.69
C ASP A 128 1.96 3.30 -2.92
N GLU A 129 1.43 2.09 -2.75
CA GLU A 129 1.14 1.16 -3.86
C GLU A 129 0.20 1.82 -4.88
N GLU A 130 -0.87 2.46 -4.39
CA GLU A 130 -1.94 3.08 -5.19
C GLU A 130 -1.47 4.37 -5.90
N THR A 131 -0.22 4.79 -5.61
CA THR A 131 0.43 5.98 -6.17
C THR A 131 1.74 5.65 -6.91
N GLY A 132 1.97 4.38 -7.23
CA GLY A 132 3.07 3.90 -8.05
C GLY A 132 4.17 3.13 -7.30
N GLY A 133 4.03 2.92 -5.99
CA GLY A 133 4.80 1.95 -5.22
C GLY A 133 6.32 2.15 -5.26
N LYS A 134 6.82 3.37 -4.97
CA LYS A 134 8.27 3.69 -5.00
C LYS A 134 9.04 3.07 -3.82
N THR A 135 8.36 2.74 -2.73
CA THR A 135 8.96 2.19 -1.51
C THR A 135 9.70 0.88 -1.78
N ILE A 136 9.03 -0.11 -2.41
CA ILE A 136 9.63 -1.43 -2.67
C ILE A 136 10.89 -1.32 -3.56
N PRO A 137 10.85 -0.69 -4.75
CA PRO A 137 12.05 -0.50 -5.58
C PRO A 137 13.18 0.20 -4.83
N THR A 138 12.86 1.21 -4.00
CA THR A 138 13.86 1.95 -3.21
C THR A 138 14.52 1.03 -2.17
N LEU A 139 13.75 0.20 -1.47
CA LEU A 139 14.28 -0.75 -0.49
C LEU A 139 15.15 -1.83 -1.15
N LEU A 140 14.74 -2.33 -2.33
CA LEU A 140 15.54 -3.27 -3.11
C LEU A 140 16.89 -2.67 -3.52
N GLN A 141 16.92 -1.41 -3.98
CA GLN A 141 18.16 -0.69 -4.29
C GLN A 141 19.05 -0.47 -3.07
N LYS A 142 18.45 -0.26 -1.89
CA LYS A 142 19.15 -0.16 -0.60
C LYS A 142 19.62 -1.50 -0.04
N GLY A 143 19.33 -2.62 -0.71
CA GLY A 143 19.85 -3.93 -0.36
C GLY A 143 18.89 -4.83 0.40
N LEU A 144 17.59 -4.50 0.47
CA LEU A 144 16.58 -5.45 0.92
C LEU A 144 16.60 -6.68 0.01
N LYS A 145 16.81 -7.85 0.60
CA LYS A 145 16.88 -9.13 -0.11
C LYS A 145 16.04 -10.16 0.63
N THR A 146 15.33 -10.97 -0.13
CA THR A 146 14.55 -12.10 0.37
C THR A 146 14.55 -13.21 -0.67
N PRO A 147 14.67 -14.49 -0.30
CA PRO A 147 14.55 -15.60 -1.23
C PRO A 147 13.15 -15.70 -1.85
N ILE A 148 12.11 -15.44 -1.04
CA ILE A 148 10.71 -15.54 -1.42
C ILE A 148 9.98 -14.29 -0.92
N ALA A 149 9.12 -13.70 -1.76
CA ALA A 149 8.24 -12.61 -1.36
C ALA A 149 6.80 -12.94 -1.77
N PHE A 150 5.83 -12.62 -0.93
CA PHE A 150 4.43 -12.79 -1.26
C PHE A 150 3.55 -11.68 -0.67
N THR A 151 2.47 -11.36 -1.38
CA THR A 151 1.43 -10.44 -0.94
C THR A 151 0.06 -11.11 -1.12
N PRO A 152 -0.88 -10.96 -0.17
CA PRO A 152 -2.25 -11.43 -0.32
C PRO A 152 -3.13 -10.47 -1.15
N ASP A 153 -2.53 -9.58 -1.94
CA ASP A 153 -3.24 -8.74 -2.89
C ASP A 153 -3.44 -9.47 -4.23
N THR A 154 -4.61 -10.09 -4.37
CA THR A 154 -4.96 -10.87 -5.56
C THR A 154 -6.37 -10.55 -6.04
N GLY A 155 -6.63 -10.92 -7.30
CA GLY A 155 -7.95 -10.78 -7.91
C GLY A 155 -9.02 -11.67 -7.27
N SER A 156 -10.22 -11.68 -7.86
CA SER A 156 -11.40 -12.36 -7.30
C SER A 156 -11.34 -13.90 -7.35
N SER A 157 -10.28 -14.48 -7.91
CA SER A 157 -10.13 -15.93 -8.08
C SER A 157 -9.09 -16.48 -7.11
N PRO A 158 -9.43 -17.46 -6.27
CA PRO A 158 -8.45 -18.11 -5.39
C PRO A 158 -7.33 -18.75 -6.21
N GLY A 159 -6.08 -18.43 -5.91
CA GLY A 159 -4.92 -19.01 -6.58
C GLY A 159 -3.62 -18.27 -6.28
N ILE A 160 -2.49 -18.92 -6.61
CA ILE A 160 -1.18 -18.27 -6.60
C ILE A 160 -0.99 -17.57 -7.94
N VAL A 161 -0.83 -16.26 -7.91
CA VAL A 161 -0.54 -15.46 -9.10
C VAL A 161 0.97 -15.24 -9.17
N THR A 162 1.61 -15.72 -10.24
CA THR A 162 3.06 -15.59 -10.45
C THR A 162 3.43 -14.54 -11.50
N GLU A 163 2.42 -13.94 -12.15
CA GLU A 163 2.61 -12.97 -13.23
C GLU A 163 1.54 -11.87 -13.14
N HIS A 164 1.97 -10.61 -13.30
CA HIS A 164 1.09 -9.44 -13.39
C HIS A 164 1.42 -8.63 -14.64
N LYS A 165 0.42 -7.96 -15.21
CA LYS A 165 0.65 -7.03 -16.34
C LYS A 165 1.41 -5.82 -15.84
N GLY A 166 2.37 -5.34 -16.63
CA GLY A 166 2.93 -4.00 -16.44
C GLY A 166 1.89 -2.92 -16.72
N ALA A 167 2.08 -1.76 -16.09
CA ALA A 167 1.29 -0.56 -16.32
C ALA A 167 2.17 0.56 -16.87
N VAL A 168 1.62 1.35 -17.80
CA VAL A 168 2.26 2.56 -18.35
C VAL A 168 1.23 3.67 -18.32
N TRP A 169 1.56 4.77 -17.64
CA TRP A 169 0.75 5.99 -17.63
C TRP A 169 1.33 7.01 -18.61
N LEU A 170 0.50 7.50 -19.52
CA LEU A 170 0.87 8.49 -20.54
C LEU A 170 0.02 9.75 -20.39
N VAL A 171 0.65 10.92 -20.50
CA VAL A 171 -0.04 12.20 -20.59
C VAL A 171 0.06 12.69 -22.03
N LEU A 172 -1.06 12.69 -22.76
CA LEU A 172 -1.11 13.24 -24.12
C LEU A 172 -1.41 14.74 -24.05
N THR A 173 -0.48 15.56 -24.54
CA THR A 173 -0.68 17.00 -24.65
C THR A 173 -0.73 17.38 -26.13
N SER A 174 -1.82 18.02 -26.56
CA SER A 174 -1.93 18.59 -27.90
C SER A 174 -2.01 20.12 -27.81
N ASN A 175 -1.13 20.81 -28.53
CA ASN A 175 -1.19 22.26 -28.67
C ASN A 175 -2.08 22.61 -29.87
N SER A 176 -3.34 22.97 -29.63
CA SER A 176 -4.12 23.71 -30.61
C SER A 176 -3.80 25.20 -30.43
N ALA A 177 -3.28 25.86 -31.47
CA ALA A 177 -3.28 27.32 -31.49
C ALA A 177 -4.74 27.78 -31.49
N SER A 178 -5.21 28.34 -30.37
CA SER A 178 -6.53 28.95 -30.28
C SER A 178 -6.57 30.15 -31.23
N TYR A 179 -7.14 29.98 -32.43
CA TYR A 179 -7.58 31.12 -33.23
C TYR A 179 -8.71 31.80 -32.46
N GLY A 180 -8.51 33.06 -32.08
CA GLY A 180 -9.12 33.65 -30.89
C GLY A 180 -10.65 33.77 -30.91
N ARG A 181 -11.24 33.49 -29.74
CA ARG A 181 -12.24 34.36 -29.09
C ARG A 181 -12.02 34.29 -27.58
N SER A 182 -11.81 35.44 -26.98
CA SER A 182 -11.69 35.62 -25.54
C SER A 182 -12.99 35.20 -24.82
N ALA A 183 -12.88 34.22 -23.93
CA ALA A 183 -13.76 34.05 -22.79
C ALA A 183 -12.90 33.56 -21.63
N GLU A 184 -12.68 34.42 -20.64
CA GLU A 184 -11.99 34.07 -19.42
C GLU A 184 -12.79 32.98 -18.68
N TYR A 185 -12.20 31.80 -18.55
CA TYR A 185 -12.64 30.81 -17.56
C TYR A 185 -11.42 30.44 -16.70
N ARG A 186 -11.27 31.11 -15.57
CA ARG A 186 -10.30 30.73 -14.53
C ARG A 186 -10.90 29.58 -13.71
N GLN A 187 -10.51 28.35 -14.02
CA GLN A 187 -10.53 27.27 -13.05
C GLN A 187 -9.08 27.00 -12.61
N SER A 188 -8.83 27.16 -11.32
CA SER A 188 -7.55 26.90 -10.67
C SER A 188 -7.16 25.43 -10.83
N LEU A 189 -6.02 25.18 -11.47
CA LEU A 189 -5.36 23.87 -11.47
C LEU A 189 -4.95 23.48 -10.04
N PRO A 190 -5.04 22.19 -9.65
CA PRO A 190 -4.36 21.72 -8.44
C PRO A 190 -2.83 21.81 -8.61
N PRO A 191 -2.07 21.93 -7.52
CA PRO A 191 -0.63 22.18 -7.56
C PRO A 191 0.11 21.05 -8.28
N ARG A 192 1.03 21.45 -9.18
CA ARG A 192 1.99 20.55 -9.83
C ARG A 192 2.92 19.99 -8.76
N TYR A 193 3.00 18.67 -8.62
CA TYR A 193 4.14 18.04 -7.95
C TYR A 193 5.38 18.23 -8.82
N GLY A 194 6.49 18.52 -8.15
CA GLY A 194 7.70 19.13 -8.69
C GLY A 194 8.33 18.44 -9.90
N SER A 195 8.95 19.31 -10.69
CA SER A 195 9.84 19.06 -11.82
C SER A 195 10.97 18.09 -11.49
N GLY A 196 11.11 17.06 -12.31
CA GLY A 196 12.25 16.14 -12.33
C GLY A 196 12.19 15.26 -13.57
N LEU A 197 12.12 15.88 -14.75
CA LEU A 197 12.49 15.22 -16.01
C LEU A 197 13.84 15.83 -16.38
N GLU A 198 14.90 15.22 -15.86
CA GLU A 198 16.21 15.35 -16.47
C GLU A 198 16.19 14.56 -17.79
N ASP A 199 16.70 15.26 -18.79
CA ASP A 199 17.01 14.83 -20.14
C ASP A 199 17.94 13.62 -20.11
N ASP A 200 17.47 12.46 -20.58
CA ASP A 200 18.38 11.37 -20.96
C ASP A 200 18.03 10.83 -22.35
N ARG A 201 19.06 10.93 -23.18
CA ARG A 201 19.10 10.65 -24.61
C ARG A 201 19.00 9.15 -24.87
N GLU A 202 18.51 8.86 -26.07
CA GLU A 202 18.67 7.64 -26.86
C GLU A 202 19.40 6.46 -26.20
N CYS A 203 18.66 5.37 -26.00
CA CYS A 203 19.25 4.04 -26.06
C CYS A 203 18.26 3.08 -26.74
N HIS A 204 18.54 2.78 -28.01
CA HIS A 204 17.95 1.67 -28.72
C HIS A 204 18.37 0.35 -28.05
N GLY A 205 17.40 -0.39 -27.51
CA GLY A 205 17.60 -1.73 -26.97
C GLY A 205 16.38 -2.59 -27.19
N THR A 206 16.45 -3.47 -28.18
CA THR A 206 15.48 -4.55 -28.43
C THR A 206 15.27 -5.41 -27.19
N PHE A 207 14.06 -5.40 -26.64
CA PHE A 207 13.61 -6.42 -25.69
C PHE A 207 13.17 -7.67 -26.47
N ARG A 208 13.92 -8.77 -26.28
CA ARG A 208 13.40 -10.13 -26.49
C ARG A 208 13.03 -10.71 -25.13
N LYS A 209 11.93 -11.47 -25.16
CA LYS A 209 11.19 -12.08 -24.03
C LYS A 209 12.07 -12.72 -22.97
#